data_AF-A0AAU9JKG3-F1
#
_entry.id   AF-A0AAU9JKG3-F1
#
_cell.length_a   1.000
_cell.length_b   1.000
_cell.length_c   1.000
_cell.angle_alpha   90.00
_cell.angle_beta   90.00
_cell.angle_gamma   90.00
#
_symmetry.space_group_name_H-M   'P 1'
#
loop_
_entity.id
_entity.type
_entity.pdbx_description
1 polymer ?
#
loop_
_entity_poly.entity_id
_entity_poly.type
_entity_poly.pdbx_seq_one_letter_code
_entity_poly.pdbx_strand_id
1 'polypeptide(L)'
;MQSVDPIIVTQLRAFNSSSGRKISLNSKIKNCFYNPKNSMIAPPKKEYLRCRVIRGHKRAIRQIKKSAIPIRTLNAFDPENPTALRIWRILSDVYIKHEEELSKFSQTESGPKTDGKSKRQGKVENLAKSFNYEFCRDYFTPLGVRESFYYYVELLFVDLNPKSLCEKFDFNCCKSPHSHECLEKWLLMKKYISQYMIQELGLEPFMPASPEGFHLPSLFNSSLDQPPEISTYHRRLRSSSSSTLDSNSATKTSLSSGDLQNNCKGGSRDK
;
A
#
# COMPACT_ATOMS: atom_id res chain seq x y z
N MET A 1 -21.93 -19.36 -6.72
CA MET A 1 -22.29 -18.20 -5.87
C MET A 1 -21.97 -18.57 -4.43
N GLN A 2 -20.93 -17.99 -3.83
CA GLN A 2 -20.54 -18.32 -2.45
C GLN A 2 -21.42 -17.58 -1.45
N SER A 3 -21.91 -18.31 -0.45
CA SER A 3 -22.71 -17.81 0.66
C SER A 3 -21.95 -16.72 1.41
N VAL A 4 -22.54 -15.53 1.56
CA VAL A 4 -21.98 -14.45 2.36
C VAL A 4 -22.07 -14.86 3.83
N ASP A 5 -20.96 -14.76 4.56
CA ASP A 5 -20.88 -15.04 6.00
C ASP A 5 -22.12 -14.50 6.76
N PRO A 6 -22.91 -15.35 7.45
CA PRO A 6 -24.13 -14.96 8.14
C PRO A 6 -23.95 -13.79 9.12
N ILE A 7 -22.77 -13.66 9.72
CA ILE A 7 -22.44 -12.59 10.67
C ILE A 7 -22.41 -11.24 9.93
N ILE A 8 -21.78 -11.21 8.77
CA ILE A 8 -21.70 -10.03 7.90
C ILE A 8 -23.10 -9.67 7.37
N VAL A 9 -23.89 -10.67 6.97
CA VAL A 9 -25.27 -10.46 6.49
C VAL A 9 -26.16 -9.86 7.58
N THR A 10 -26.00 -10.29 8.82
CA THR A 10 -26.79 -9.80 9.96
C THR A 10 -26.44 -8.35 10.31
N GLN A 11 -25.15 -8.00 10.29
CA GLN A 11 -24.68 -6.63 10.53
C GLN A 11 -25.08 -5.66 9.41
N LEU A 12 -25.12 -6.10 8.15
CA LEU A 12 -25.54 -5.27 7.01
C LEU A 12 -27.05 -5.00 6.97
N ARG A 13 -27.85 -5.85 7.61
CA ARG A 13 -29.30 -5.68 7.76
C ARG A 13 -29.65 -4.57 8.77
N ALA A 14 -28.84 -4.37 9.81
CA ALA A 14 -29.04 -3.28 10.77
C ALA A 14 -28.88 -1.87 10.13
N PHE A 15 -28.17 -1.76 9.01
CA PHE A 15 -28.04 -0.52 8.24
C PHE A 15 -29.16 -0.27 7.21
N ASN A 16 -30.17 -1.14 7.11
CA ASN A 16 -31.31 -0.96 6.22
C ASN A 16 -32.46 -0.30 6.97
N SER A 17 -32.43 1.03 7.06
CA SER A 17 -33.58 1.80 7.51
C SER A 17 -33.89 2.91 6.50
N SER A 18 -35.14 2.95 6.05
CA SER A 18 -35.83 4.00 5.28
C SER A 18 -35.67 4.06 3.75
N SER A 19 -36.83 4.36 3.14
CA SER A 19 -37.13 4.49 1.71
C SER A 19 -36.15 5.41 0.96
N GLY A 20 -35.33 4.83 0.08
CA GLY A 20 -34.36 5.56 -0.74
C GLY A 20 -33.66 4.67 -1.77
N ARG A 21 -32.87 5.29 -2.66
CA ARG A 21 -32.05 4.58 -3.67
C ARG A 21 -31.18 3.53 -2.96
N LYS A 22 -31.25 2.26 -3.41
CA LYS A 22 -30.47 1.15 -2.83
C LYS A 22 -28.98 1.49 -2.81
N ILE A 23 -28.45 1.78 -1.63
CA ILE A 23 -27.03 2.06 -1.42
C ILE A 23 -26.27 0.74 -1.53
N SER A 24 -25.25 0.67 -2.40
CA SER A 24 -24.44 -0.53 -2.55
C SER A 24 -23.70 -0.88 -1.26
N LEU A 25 -23.50 -2.17 -1.00
CA LEU A 25 -22.75 -2.68 0.16
C LEU A 25 -21.41 -1.94 0.35
N ASN A 26 -20.69 -1.73 -0.75
CA ASN A 26 -19.39 -1.07 -0.76
C ASN A 26 -19.47 0.39 -0.32
N SER A 27 -20.57 1.07 -0.63
CA SER A 27 -20.82 2.43 -0.17
C SER A 27 -21.09 2.44 1.33
N LYS A 28 -21.82 1.44 1.87
CA LYS A 28 -22.06 1.30 3.31
C LYS A 28 -20.77 1.12 4.10
N ILE A 29 -19.88 0.22 3.67
CA ILE A 29 -18.61 -0.05 4.37
C ILE A 29 -17.77 1.23 4.49
N LYS A 30 -17.62 2.01 3.41
CA LYS A 30 -16.86 3.27 3.45
C LYS A 30 -17.54 4.33 4.31
N ASN A 31 -18.88 4.35 4.34
CA ASN A 31 -19.65 5.30 5.13
C ASN A 31 -19.49 5.08 6.65
N CYS A 32 -18.94 3.95 7.09
CA CYS A 32 -18.55 3.71 8.47
C CYS A 32 -17.28 4.49 8.89
N PHE A 33 -16.59 5.14 7.96
CA PHE A 33 -15.35 5.86 8.19
C PHE A 33 -15.50 7.33 7.83
N TYR A 34 -14.64 8.18 8.38
CA TYR A 34 -14.61 9.60 8.06
C TYR A 34 -13.18 10.14 8.09
N ASN A 35 -12.93 11.22 7.34
CA ASN A 35 -11.63 11.90 7.38
C ASN A 35 -11.65 13.03 8.42
N PRO A 36 -10.79 13.01 9.46
CA PRO A 36 -10.79 14.03 10.51
C PRO A 36 -10.33 15.41 10.01
N LYS A 37 -9.62 15.48 8.88
CA LYS A 37 -9.10 16.75 8.31
C LYS A 37 -10.16 17.54 7.53
N ASN A 38 -11.30 16.93 7.22
CA ASN A 38 -12.39 17.62 6.56
C ASN A 38 -13.34 18.16 7.62
N SER A 39 -13.71 19.44 7.51
CA SER A 39 -14.71 20.08 8.37
C SER A 39 -16.08 19.39 8.31
N MET A 40 -16.37 18.72 7.19
CA MET A 40 -17.49 17.79 7.07
C MET A 40 -17.04 16.36 7.33
N ILE A 41 -17.77 15.64 8.19
CA ILE A 41 -17.65 14.20 8.45
C ILE A 41 -18.05 13.45 7.17
N ALA A 42 -17.13 13.42 6.22
CA ALA A 42 -17.33 12.83 4.91
C ALA A 42 -16.55 11.53 4.82
N PRO A 43 -17.15 10.47 4.25
CA PRO A 43 -16.47 9.21 4.06
C PRO A 43 -15.31 9.34 3.08
N PRO A 44 -14.26 8.49 3.22
CA PRO A 44 -13.15 8.49 2.28
C PRO A 44 -13.64 8.21 0.86
N LYS A 45 -13.20 9.02 -0.10
CA LYS A 45 -13.51 8.79 -1.52
C LYS A 45 -12.99 7.42 -1.95
N LYS A 46 -13.77 6.71 -2.76
CA LYS A 46 -13.42 5.38 -3.29
C LYS A 46 -12.05 5.36 -3.97
N GLU A 47 -11.82 6.36 -4.81
CA GLU A 47 -10.59 6.53 -5.56
C GLU A 47 -9.39 6.84 -4.65
N TYR A 48 -9.62 7.58 -3.56
CA TYR A 48 -8.57 7.85 -2.58
C TYR A 48 -8.08 6.57 -1.92
N LEU A 49 -9.00 5.70 -1.50
CA LEU A 49 -8.66 4.40 -0.93
C LEU A 49 -7.89 3.53 -1.92
N ARG A 50 -8.38 3.40 -3.16
CA ARG A 50 -7.70 2.68 -4.27
C ARG A 50 -6.28 3.17 -4.48
N CYS A 51 -6.12 4.48 -4.66
CA CYS A 51 -4.83 5.14 -4.82
C CYS A 51 -3.89 4.79 -3.67
N ARG A 52 -4.36 4.90 -2.41
CA ARG A 52 -3.55 4.66 -1.23
C ARG A 52 -3.06 3.22 -1.13
N VAL A 53 -3.95 2.23 -1.31
CA VAL A 53 -3.58 0.81 -1.21
C VAL A 53 -2.74 0.33 -2.39
N ILE A 54 -3.05 0.74 -3.62
CA ILE A 54 -2.28 0.36 -4.81
C ILE A 54 -0.86 0.97 -4.75
N ARG A 55 -0.72 2.23 -4.36
CA ARG A 55 0.62 2.85 -4.19
C ARG A 55 1.44 2.15 -3.12
N GLY A 56 0.81 1.80 -2.00
CA GLY A 56 1.46 1.06 -0.93
C GLY A 56 1.90 -0.33 -1.40
N HIS A 57 1.06 -1.04 -2.16
CA HIS A 57 1.41 -2.34 -2.75
C HIS A 57 2.61 -2.21 -3.71
N LYS A 58 2.55 -1.28 -4.67
CA LYS A 58 3.70 -0.99 -5.56
C LYS A 58 4.97 -0.67 -4.79
N ARG A 59 4.86 0.02 -3.64
CA ARG A 59 6.01 0.33 -2.77
C ARG A 59 6.57 -0.91 -2.09
N ALA A 60 5.71 -1.78 -1.57
CA ALA A 60 6.11 -3.05 -0.97
C ALA A 60 6.90 -3.91 -1.98
N ILE A 61 6.39 -4.06 -3.21
CA ILE A 61 7.10 -4.79 -4.27
C ILE A 61 8.50 -4.21 -4.55
N ARG A 62 8.64 -2.89 -4.65
CA ARG A 62 9.96 -2.25 -4.82
C ARG A 62 10.90 -2.45 -3.64
N GLN A 63 10.37 -2.65 -2.43
CA GLN A 63 11.17 -2.93 -1.24
C GLN A 63 11.62 -4.39 -1.21
N ILE A 64 10.74 -5.33 -1.56
CA ILE A 64 11.06 -6.75 -1.73
C ILE A 64 12.17 -6.93 -2.77
N LYS A 65 12.06 -6.27 -3.93
CA LYS A 65 13.10 -6.28 -4.97
C LYS A 65 14.48 -5.82 -4.46
N LYS A 66 14.51 -5.00 -3.43
CA LYS A 66 15.74 -4.50 -2.78
C LYS A 66 16.11 -5.26 -1.51
N SER A 67 15.39 -6.34 -1.21
CA SER A 67 15.49 -7.11 0.03
C SER A 67 15.40 -6.22 1.29
N ALA A 68 14.54 -5.20 1.24
CA ALA A 68 14.39 -4.20 2.30
C ALA A 68 13.05 -4.37 3.04
N ILE A 69 13.10 -4.33 4.37
CA ILE A 69 11.90 -4.33 5.22
C ILE A 69 11.30 -2.91 5.25
N PRO A 70 9.97 -2.76 5.16
CA PRO A 70 9.32 -1.47 5.28
C PRO A 70 9.34 -0.95 6.72
N ILE A 71 10.12 0.11 6.94
CA ILE A 71 10.23 0.79 8.24
C ILE A 71 9.23 1.95 8.36
N ARG A 72 8.78 2.51 7.22
CA ARG A 72 7.94 3.70 7.17
C ARG A 72 6.79 3.51 6.19
N THR A 73 5.76 4.34 6.33
CA THR A 73 4.57 4.43 5.45
C THR A 73 3.52 3.33 5.69
N LEU A 74 2.50 3.27 4.82
CA LEU A 74 1.32 2.41 4.98
C LEU A 74 1.67 0.94 5.25
N ASN A 75 2.71 0.45 4.60
CA ASN A 75 3.12 -0.95 4.65
C ASN A 75 4.19 -1.25 5.71
N ALA A 76 4.50 -0.30 6.60
CA ALA A 76 5.38 -0.57 7.74
C ALA A 76 4.75 -1.62 8.67
N PHE A 77 5.60 -2.50 9.19
CA PHE A 77 5.26 -3.52 10.19
C PHE A 77 6.45 -3.75 11.11
N ASP A 78 6.18 -4.31 12.28
CA ASP A 78 7.21 -4.71 13.24
C ASP A 78 7.89 -6.02 12.80
N PRO A 79 9.19 -6.03 12.49
CA PRO A 79 9.89 -7.26 12.10
C PRO A 79 9.97 -8.30 13.21
N GLU A 80 9.80 -7.90 14.49
CA GLU A 80 9.74 -8.82 15.62
C GLU A 80 8.38 -9.53 15.73
N ASN A 81 7.36 -9.07 14.99
CA ASN A 81 6.09 -9.77 14.89
C ASN A 81 6.24 -10.96 13.91
N PRO A 82 6.22 -12.22 14.40
CA PRO A 82 6.49 -13.39 13.57
C PRO A 82 5.43 -13.60 12.50
N THR A 83 4.17 -13.23 12.77
CA THR A 83 3.07 -13.31 11.81
C THR A 83 3.27 -12.32 10.67
N ALA A 84 3.64 -11.07 10.98
CA ALA A 84 3.90 -10.05 9.97
C ALA A 84 5.10 -10.41 9.08
N LEU A 85 6.20 -10.86 9.71
CA LEU A 85 7.39 -11.32 9.01
C LEU A 85 7.11 -12.53 8.10
N ARG A 86 6.28 -13.46 8.58
CA ARG A 86 5.83 -14.61 7.78
C ARG A 86 5.01 -14.18 6.55
N ILE A 87 4.05 -13.27 6.72
CA ILE A 87 3.27 -12.72 5.58
C ILE A 87 4.22 -12.02 4.60
N TRP A 88 5.21 -11.26 5.09
CA TRP A 88 6.20 -10.59 4.25
C TRP A 88 7.05 -11.57 3.44
N ARG A 89 7.45 -12.71 4.02
CA ARG A 89 8.15 -13.79 3.31
C ARG A 89 7.29 -14.37 2.20
N ILE A 90 6.03 -14.70 2.49
CA ILE A 90 5.10 -15.22 1.48
C ILE A 90 4.90 -14.21 0.35
N LEU A 91 4.72 -12.93 0.66
CA LEU A 91 4.64 -11.87 -0.35
C LEU A 91 5.92 -11.78 -1.18
N SER A 92 7.08 -12.03 -0.58
CA SER A 92 8.38 -12.07 -1.28
C SER A 92 8.49 -13.28 -2.21
N ASP A 93 8.00 -14.44 -1.79
CA ASP A 93 7.97 -15.66 -2.62
C ASP A 93 7.04 -15.46 -3.84
N VAL A 94 5.89 -14.83 -3.63
CA VAL A 94 4.98 -14.45 -4.74
C VAL A 94 5.66 -13.46 -5.68
N TYR A 95 6.45 -12.52 -5.17
CA TYR A 95 7.25 -11.62 -6.02
C TYR A 95 8.24 -12.40 -6.87
N ILE A 96 9.00 -13.35 -6.30
CA ILE A 96 9.97 -14.17 -7.03
C ILE A 96 9.26 -15.00 -8.11
N LYS A 97 8.12 -15.61 -7.78
CA LYS A 97 7.29 -16.40 -8.71
C LYS A 97 6.79 -15.59 -9.91
N HIS A 98 6.47 -14.31 -9.72
CA HIS A 98 5.91 -13.42 -10.75
C HIS A 98 6.78 -12.18 -11.00
N GLU A 99 8.11 -12.33 -10.96
CA GLU A 99 9.04 -11.20 -10.89
C GLU A 99 8.90 -10.24 -12.06
N GLU A 100 8.82 -10.75 -13.29
CA GLU A 100 8.74 -9.93 -14.51
C GLU A 100 7.50 -9.01 -14.48
N GLU A 101 6.34 -9.60 -14.21
CA GLU A 101 5.05 -8.92 -14.12
C GLU A 101 5.08 -7.86 -13.00
N LEU A 102 5.44 -8.26 -11.78
CA LEU A 102 5.41 -7.39 -10.61
C LEU A 102 6.48 -6.29 -10.68
N SER A 103 7.64 -6.56 -11.28
CA SER A 103 8.64 -5.55 -11.58
C SER A 103 8.07 -4.48 -12.51
N LYS A 104 7.34 -4.85 -13.56
CA LYS A 104 6.72 -3.92 -14.51
C LYS A 104 5.63 -3.05 -13.85
N PHE A 105 4.71 -3.67 -13.12
CA PHE A 105 3.58 -2.94 -12.52
C PHE A 105 3.95 -2.12 -11.28
N SER A 106 5.06 -2.43 -10.61
CA SER A 106 5.51 -1.69 -9.42
C SER A 106 6.23 -0.38 -9.72
N GLN A 107 6.62 -0.12 -10.97
CA GLN A 107 7.30 1.13 -11.35
C GLN A 107 6.37 2.33 -11.17
N THR A 108 6.94 3.46 -10.75
CA THR A 108 6.17 4.71 -10.59
C THR A 108 5.66 5.28 -11.91
N GLU A 109 6.35 4.97 -13.01
CA GLU A 109 6.02 5.43 -14.37
C GLU A 109 4.78 4.71 -14.91
N SER A 110 4.60 3.43 -14.52
CA SER A 110 3.39 2.63 -14.73
C SER A 110 2.20 3.10 -13.87
N GLY A 111 2.24 4.31 -13.30
CA GLY A 111 1.16 4.90 -12.50
C GLY A 111 0.37 5.96 -13.27
N PRO A 112 -0.83 6.33 -12.80
CA PRO A 112 -1.60 7.41 -13.41
C PRO A 112 -0.89 8.76 -13.24
N LYS A 113 -1.33 9.81 -13.95
CA LYS A 113 -0.72 11.16 -13.91
C LYS A 113 -0.66 11.78 -12.51
N THR A 114 -1.50 11.34 -11.58
CA THR A 114 -1.45 11.76 -10.17
C THR A 114 -0.31 11.12 -9.37
N ASP A 115 0.32 10.06 -9.88
CA ASP A 115 1.49 9.41 -9.27
C ASP A 115 2.76 10.26 -9.52
N GLY A 116 3.51 10.51 -8.46
CA GLY A 116 4.37 11.70 -8.35
C GLY A 116 5.49 11.85 -9.39
N LYS A 117 5.86 10.76 -10.08
CA LYS A 117 6.85 10.78 -11.17
C LYS A 117 6.20 10.85 -12.56
N SER A 118 5.05 10.21 -12.80
CA SER A 118 4.30 10.34 -14.06
C SER A 118 3.88 11.78 -14.33
N LYS A 119 3.65 12.59 -13.28
CA LYS A 119 3.43 14.04 -13.40
C LYS A 119 4.61 14.81 -14.03
N ARG A 120 5.83 14.28 -13.93
CA ARG A 120 7.09 14.99 -14.28
C ARG A 120 7.63 14.67 -15.67
N GLN A 121 7.16 13.59 -16.31
CA GLN A 121 7.75 13.11 -17.57
C GLN A 121 7.28 13.83 -18.84
N GLY A 122 6.36 14.80 -18.76
CA GLY A 122 5.86 15.52 -19.94
C GLY A 122 4.99 14.63 -20.85
N LYS A 123 3.86 15.19 -21.30
CA LYS A 123 2.92 14.70 -22.33
C LYS A 123 2.99 13.21 -22.77
N VAL A 124 2.95 12.23 -21.86
CA VAL A 124 2.49 10.89 -22.26
C VAL A 124 0.98 11.00 -22.40
N GLU A 125 0.51 11.12 -23.64
CA GLU A 125 -0.89 11.44 -23.96
C GLU A 125 -1.85 10.33 -23.49
N ASN A 126 -1.35 9.10 -23.32
CA ASN A 126 -2.15 7.91 -23.03
C ASN A 126 -2.12 7.42 -21.56
N LEU A 127 -1.51 8.16 -20.63
CA LEU A 127 -1.57 7.78 -19.22
C LEU A 127 -2.93 8.14 -18.60
N ALA A 128 -3.49 7.19 -17.85
CA ALA A 128 -4.69 7.42 -17.06
C ALA A 128 -4.52 8.65 -16.15
N LYS A 129 -5.54 9.50 -16.07
CA LYS A 129 -5.48 10.74 -15.27
C LYS A 129 -5.39 10.45 -13.78
N SER A 130 -5.96 9.33 -13.33
CA SER A 130 -6.12 9.03 -11.90
C SER A 130 -6.30 7.52 -11.65
N PHE A 131 -6.58 7.12 -10.41
CA PHE A 131 -6.86 5.72 -10.06
C PHE A 131 -8.32 5.38 -10.38
N ASN A 132 -8.71 5.66 -11.62
CA ASN A 132 -10.04 5.44 -12.14
C ASN A 132 -10.31 3.93 -12.33
N TYR A 133 -11.51 3.60 -12.80
CA TYR A 133 -11.92 2.21 -13.04
C TYR A 133 -10.97 1.49 -14.00
N GLU A 134 -10.67 2.08 -15.16
CA GLU A 134 -9.84 1.47 -16.21
C GLU A 134 -8.44 1.15 -15.70
N PHE A 135 -7.76 2.13 -15.09
CA PHE A 135 -6.43 1.92 -14.52
C PHE A 135 -6.44 0.80 -13.48
N CYS A 136 -7.42 0.81 -12.57
CA CYS A 136 -7.48 -0.22 -11.53
C CYS A 136 -7.74 -1.60 -12.13
N ARG A 137 -8.63 -1.69 -13.13
CA ARG A 137 -8.90 -2.95 -13.83
C ARG A 137 -7.63 -3.49 -14.48
N ASP A 138 -6.93 -2.66 -15.26
CA ASP A 138 -5.71 -3.05 -15.96
C ASP A 138 -4.60 -3.45 -14.98
N TYR A 139 -4.50 -2.76 -13.84
CA TYR A 139 -3.57 -3.11 -12.76
C TYR A 139 -3.87 -4.50 -12.16
N PHE A 140 -5.14 -4.83 -11.93
CA PHE A 140 -5.56 -6.08 -11.30
C PHE A 140 -5.85 -7.23 -12.28
N THR A 141 -5.82 -7.00 -13.59
CA THR A 141 -6.00 -8.06 -14.61
C THR A 141 -5.04 -9.23 -14.38
N PRO A 142 -3.73 -9.02 -14.17
CA PRO A 142 -2.79 -10.11 -13.96
C PRO A 142 -3.03 -10.86 -12.65
N LEU A 143 -2.86 -12.18 -12.67
CA LEU A 143 -3.07 -13.02 -11.48
C LEU A 143 -1.98 -12.78 -10.43
N GLY A 144 -0.72 -12.58 -10.85
CA GLY A 144 0.40 -12.31 -9.93
C GLY A 144 0.19 -11.03 -9.13
N VAL A 145 -0.34 -9.97 -9.75
CA VAL A 145 -0.75 -8.76 -9.05
C VAL A 145 -1.85 -9.02 -8.02
N ARG A 146 -2.87 -9.83 -8.33
CA ARG A 146 -3.94 -10.15 -7.37
C ARG A 146 -3.46 -11.02 -6.21
N GLU A 147 -2.62 -12.01 -6.49
CA GLU A 147 -1.99 -12.89 -5.48
C GLU A 147 -1.12 -12.08 -4.52
N SER A 148 -0.21 -11.24 -5.05
CA SER A 148 0.63 -10.36 -4.22
C SER A 148 -0.19 -9.31 -3.47
N PHE A 149 -1.21 -8.72 -4.11
CA PHE A 149 -2.06 -7.74 -3.45
C PHE A 149 -2.85 -8.34 -2.27
N TYR A 150 -3.29 -9.60 -2.36
CA TYR A 150 -3.93 -10.30 -1.26
C TYR A 150 -3.02 -10.36 -0.03
N TYR A 151 -1.81 -10.89 -0.15
CA TYR A 151 -0.86 -10.98 0.97
C TYR A 151 -0.41 -9.61 1.48
N TYR A 152 -0.33 -8.62 0.58
CA TYR A 152 -0.11 -7.24 0.98
C TYR A 152 -1.24 -6.70 1.87
N VAL A 153 -2.50 -6.98 1.56
CA VAL A 153 -3.63 -6.59 2.41
C VAL A 153 -3.59 -7.34 3.73
N GLU A 154 -3.28 -8.65 3.74
CA GLU A 154 -3.07 -9.40 4.98
C GLU A 154 -2.02 -8.75 5.88
N LEU A 155 -0.90 -8.28 5.30
CA LEU A 155 0.15 -7.58 6.03
C LEU A 155 -0.34 -6.24 6.62
N LEU A 156 -1.15 -5.48 5.88
CA LEU A 156 -1.68 -4.20 6.38
C LEU A 156 -2.55 -4.36 7.62
N PHE A 157 -3.24 -5.50 7.72
CA PHE A 157 -4.22 -5.82 8.76
C PHE A 157 -3.72 -6.92 9.70
N VAL A 158 -2.40 -7.15 9.78
CA VAL A 158 -1.83 -8.13 10.72
C VAL A 158 -2.04 -7.73 12.18
N ASP A 159 -1.94 -6.42 12.47
CA ASP A 159 -2.38 -5.82 13.71
C ASP A 159 -3.76 -5.19 13.49
N LEU A 160 -4.80 -5.80 14.09
CA LEU A 160 -6.18 -5.33 13.99
C LEU A 160 -6.52 -4.24 15.00
N ASN A 161 -5.52 -3.59 15.63
CA ASN A 161 -5.77 -2.46 16.52
C ASN A 161 -6.40 -1.25 15.77
N PRO A 162 -7.61 -0.79 16.13
CA PRO A 162 -8.28 0.30 15.42
C PRO A 162 -7.49 1.61 15.43
N LYS A 163 -6.74 1.90 16.49
CA LYS A 163 -5.92 3.11 16.59
C LYS A 163 -4.79 3.07 15.56
N SER A 164 -4.02 1.97 15.55
CA SER A 164 -2.96 1.73 14.56
C SER A 164 -3.48 1.82 13.14
N LEU A 165 -4.66 1.25 12.87
CA LEU A 165 -5.28 1.29 11.55
C LEU A 165 -5.75 2.70 11.16
N CYS A 166 -6.32 3.48 12.08
CA CYS A 166 -6.71 4.87 11.80
C CYS A 166 -5.50 5.72 11.40
N GLU A 167 -4.39 5.59 12.13
CA GLU A 167 -3.13 6.28 11.83
C GLU A 167 -2.56 5.83 10.47
N LYS A 168 -2.52 4.52 10.24
CA LYS A 168 -2.01 3.91 9.01
C LYS A 168 -2.78 4.38 7.77
N PHE A 169 -4.09 4.49 7.86
CA PHE A 169 -4.97 4.82 6.74
C PHE A 169 -5.41 6.30 6.66
N ASP A 170 -5.12 7.12 7.68
CA ASP A 170 -5.52 8.54 7.78
C ASP A 170 -7.04 8.75 7.66
N PHE A 171 -7.81 7.83 8.24
CA PHE A 171 -9.26 7.96 8.42
C PHE A 171 -9.68 7.32 9.74
N ASN A 172 -10.76 7.81 10.32
CA ASN A 172 -11.25 7.39 11.62
C ASN A 172 -12.50 6.52 11.47
N CYS A 173 -12.66 5.53 12.36
CA CYS A 173 -13.82 4.62 12.40
C CYS A 173 -14.89 5.02 13.44
N CYS A 174 -14.55 5.91 14.38
CA CYS A 174 -15.43 6.42 15.43
C CYS A 174 -14.91 7.77 15.96
N LYS A 175 -15.73 8.51 16.72
CA LYS A 175 -15.34 9.75 17.41
C LYS A 175 -15.07 9.56 18.91
N SER A 176 -15.60 8.48 19.46
CA SER A 176 -15.44 8.05 20.85
C SER A 176 -14.20 7.15 20.98
N PRO A 177 -13.82 6.77 22.21
CA PRO A 177 -12.90 5.65 22.43
C PRO A 177 -13.31 4.43 21.60
N HIS A 178 -12.31 3.69 21.11
CA HIS A 178 -12.53 2.52 20.27
C HIS A 178 -13.28 1.42 21.04
N SER A 179 -14.28 0.84 20.36
CA SER A 179 -15.10 -0.28 20.86
C SER A 179 -14.94 -1.51 19.95
N HIS A 180 -15.58 -2.62 20.32
CA HIS A 180 -15.61 -3.83 19.48
C HIS A 180 -16.15 -3.55 18.06
N GLU A 181 -17.16 -2.69 17.93
CA GLU A 181 -17.72 -2.27 16.63
C GLU A 181 -16.66 -1.66 15.69
N CYS A 182 -15.62 -1.04 16.24
CA CYS A 182 -14.51 -0.50 15.44
C CYS A 182 -13.71 -1.62 14.78
N LEU A 183 -13.48 -2.74 15.48
CA LEU A 183 -12.80 -3.92 14.93
C LEU A 183 -13.60 -4.50 13.76
N GLU A 184 -14.91 -4.63 13.92
CA GLU A 184 -15.81 -5.14 12.89
C GLU A 184 -15.78 -4.26 11.63
N LYS A 185 -15.84 -2.93 11.79
CA LYS A 185 -15.69 -1.98 10.68
C LYS A 185 -14.38 -2.19 9.93
N TRP A 186 -13.28 -2.42 10.64
CA TRP A 186 -11.97 -2.66 10.03
C TRP A 186 -11.86 -4.03 9.35
N LEU A 187 -12.49 -5.08 9.89
CA LEU A 187 -12.59 -6.38 9.23
C LEU A 187 -13.39 -6.28 7.92
N LEU A 188 -14.49 -5.52 7.93
CA LEU A 188 -15.25 -5.22 6.71
C LEU A 188 -14.42 -4.42 5.70
N MET A 189 -13.60 -3.46 6.16
CA MET A 189 -12.68 -2.72 5.30
C MET A 189 -11.62 -3.64 4.70
N LYS A 190 -11.02 -4.54 5.49
CA LYS A 190 -10.08 -5.56 5.00
C LYS A 190 -10.70 -6.37 3.87
N LYS A 191 -11.91 -6.93 4.10
CA LYS A 191 -12.67 -7.70 3.11
C LYS A 191 -13.03 -6.87 1.87
N TYR A 192 -13.40 -5.60 2.06
CA TYR A 192 -13.66 -4.70 0.95
C TYR A 192 -12.43 -4.53 0.06
N ILE A 193 -11.26 -4.27 0.66
CA ILE A 193 -10.02 -4.05 -0.09
C ILE A 193 -9.57 -5.34 -0.78
N SER A 194 -9.58 -6.50 -0.10
CA SER A 194 -9.08 -7.76 -0.67
C SER A 194 -10.02 -8.43 -1.66
N GLN A 195 -11.34 -8.24 -1.53
CA GLN A 195 -12.35 -8.95 -2.35
C GLN A 195 -13.21 -7.98 -3.16
N TYR A 196 -14.03 -7.18 -2.48
CA TYR A 196 -15.08 -6.41 -3.16
C TYR A 196 -14.54 -5.36 -4.12
N MET A 197 -13.40 -4.74 -3.81
CA MET A 197 -12.75 -3.77 -4.69
C MET A 197 -12.34 -4.39 -6.03
N ILE A 198 -11.93 -5.66 -6.05
CA ILE A 198 -11.53 -6.41 -7.25
C ILE A 198 -12.78 -6.87 -8.03
N GLN A 199 -13.78 -7.39 -7.32
CA GLN A 199 -15.05 -7.80 -7.93
C GLN A 199 -15.79 -6.64 -8.60
N GLU A 200 -15.72 -5.43 -8.02
CA GLU A 200 -16.26 -4.21 -8.65
C GLU A 200 -15.60 -3.87 -9.99
N LEU A 201 -14.43 -4.43 -10.29
CA LEU A 201 -13.72 -4.28 -11.56
C LEU A 201 -14.07 -5.38 -12.56
N GLY A 202 -14.98 -6.30 -12.21
CA GLY A 202 -15.33 -7.47 -13.03
C GLY A 202 -14.25 -8.55 -13.02
N LEU A 203 -13.43 -8.61 -11.96
CA LEU A 203 -12.34 -9.57 -11.81
C LEU A 203 -12.58 -10.45 -10.58
N GLU A 204 -12.05 -11.68 -10.61
CA GLU A 204 -12.09 -12.57 -9.45
C GLU A 204 -10.96 -12.23 -8.47
N PRO A 205 -11.21 -12.12 -7.15
CA PRO A 205 -10.14 -11.93 -6.17
C PRO A 205 -9.28 -13.20 -6.05
N PHE A 206 -8.00 -13.04 -5.71
CA PHE A 206 -7.17 -14.19 -5.37
C PHE A 206 -7.65 -14.80 -4.04
N MET A 207 -7.83 -16.12 -4.03
CA MET A 207 -8.17 -16.90 -2.85
C MET A 207 -7.13 -18.03 -2.70
N PRO A 208 -6.40 -18.10 -1.58
CA PRO A 208 -5.46 -19.20 -1.37
C PRO A 208 -6.20 -20.54 -1.30
N ALA A 209 -5.61 -21.60 -1.82
CA ALA A 209 -6.23 -22.93 -1.93
C ALA A 209 -6.58 -23.57 -0.57
N SER A 210 -5.93 -23.14 0.51
CA SER A 210 -6.23 -23.56 1.88
C SER A 210 -6.04 -22.37 2.83
N PRO A 211 -7.08 -22.02 3.63
CA PRO A 211 -6.94 -21.10 4.75
C PRO A 211 -6.06 -21.66 5.88
N GLU A 212 -5.83 -22.98 5.92
CA GLU A 212 -5.23 -23.70 7.07
C GLU A 212 -3.75 -23.36 7.26
N GLY A 213 -3.09 -22.82 6.24
CA GLY A 213 -1.78 -22.19 6.42
C GLY A 213 -1.85 -20.92 7.25
N PHE A 214 -2.91 -20.12 7.12
CA PHE A 214 -3.08 -18.83 7.78
C PHE A 214 -4.05 -18.94 8.97
N HIS A 215 -3.74 -19.79 9.95
CA HIS A 215 -4.17 -19.45 11.30
C HIS A 215 -3.39 -18.19 11.72
N LEU A 216 -4.00 -17.02 11.49
CA LEU A 216 -3.83 -15.91 12.43
C LEU A 216 -4.02 -16.55 13.80
N PRO A 217 -3.08 -16.39 14.76
CA PRO A 217 -3.34 -16.79 16.13
C PRO A 217 -4.72 -16.23 16.44
N SER A 218 -5.66 -17.14 16.71
CA SER A 218 -6.98 -16.77 17.20
C SER A 218 -6.73 -15.67 18.22
N LEU A 219 -7.34 -14.50 18.06
CA LEU A 219 -7.24 -13.41 19.03
C LEU A 219 -7.71 -13.84 20.45
N PHE A 220 -8.08 -15.12 20.63
CA PHE A 220 -8.48 -15.79 21.85
C PHE A 220 -7.54 -16.88 22.39
N ASN A 221 -6.41 -17.21 21.75
CA ASN A 221 -5.50 -18.22 22.30
C ASN A 221 -4.25 -17.61 22.96
N SER A 222 -4.40 -17.28 24.23
CA SER A 222 -3.31 -17.08 25.17
C SER A 222 -2.62 -18.42 25.48
N SER A 223 -1.64 -18.80 24.69
CA SER A 223 -0.61 -19.73 25.18
C SER A 223 0.71 -19.43 24.47
N LEU A 224 1.68 -18.98 25.24
CA LEU A 224 3.09 -19.04 24.88
C LEU A 224 3.42 -20.50 24.52
N ASP A 225 4.09 -20.73 23.39
CA ASP A 225 5.37 -21.43 23.45
C ASP A 225 6.13 -21.44 22.12
N GLN A 226 7.41 -21.10 22.28
CA GLN A 226 8.62 -21.28 21.45
C GLN A 226 8.74 -20.61 20.05
N PRO A 227 9.72 -19.70 19.88
CA PRO A 227 10.11 -19.20 18.57
C PRO A 227 10.93 -20.24 17.78
N PRO A 228 10.68 -20.41 16.48
CA PRO A 228 11.52 -21.25 15.62
C PRO A 228 12.88 -20.58 15.36
N GLU A 229 13.94 -21.39 15.31
CA GLU A 229 15.30 -20.96 15.08
C GLU A 229 15.43 -20.11 13.80
N ILE A 230 16.04 -18.93 13.96
CA ILE A 230 16.34 -17.99 12.89
C ILE A 230 17.48 -18.57 12.06
N SER A 231 17.12 -19.24 10.96
CA SER A 231 18.06 -19.63 9.91
C SER A 231 18.78 -18.39 9.36
N THR A 232 20.11 -18.43 9.48
CA THR A 232 21.06 -17.37 9.14
C THR A 232 21.05 -17.05 7.64
N TYR A 233 20.21 -16.10 7.22
CA TYR A 233 20.18 -15.60 5.83
C TYR A 233 20.86 -14.24 5.61
N HIS A 234 21.64 -13.74 6.57
CA HIS A 234 22.40 -12.49 6.40
C HIS A 234 23.89 -12.64 6.76
N ARG A 235 24.67 -13.28 5.88
CA ARG A 235 26.11 -13.02 5.77
C ARG A 235 26.67 -13.43 4.41
N ARG A 236 26.37 -12.66 3.36
CA ARG A 236 27.17 -12.73 2.13
C ARG A 236 27.04 -11.51 1.22
N LEU A 237 27.41 -10.33 1.71
CA LEU A 237 27.80 -9.21 0.83
C LEU A 237 28.80 -8.30 1.58
N ARG A 238 30.09 -8.63 1.47
CA ARG A 238 31.25 -7.71 1.41
C ARG A 238 32.54 -8.51 1.60
N SER A 239 33.22 -8.78 0.49
CA SER A 239 34.68 -8.64 0.36
C SER A 239 35.17 -9.35 -0.91
N SER A 240 35.16 -8.62 -2.03
CA SER A 240 36.01 -8.91 -3.19
C SER A 240 36.39 -7.57 -3.83
N SER A 241 37.64 -7.45 -4.26
CA SER A 241 38.42 -6.27 -4.74
C SER A 241 38.90 -5.32 -3.63
N SER A 242 40.16 -5.33 -3.15
CA SER A 242 41.52 -5.36 -3.74
C SER A 242 42.11 -3.96 -3.98
N SER A 243 43.26 -3.72 -3.33
CA SER A 243 44.48 -2.98 -3.72
C SER A 243 44.36 -1.81 -4.72
N THR A 244 45.00 -0.65 -4.57
CA THR A 244 46.46 -0.43 -4.43
C THR A 244 46.73 1.03 -4.01
N LEU A 245 47.86 1.22 -3.34
CA LEU A 245 48.56 2.50 -3.19
C LEU A 245 48.94 3.06 -4.58
N ASP A 246 48.87 4.38 -4.75
CA ASP A 246 50.04 5.15 -5.19
C ASP A 246 49.86 6.66 -5.03
N SER A 247 50.96 7.26 -4.60
CA SER A 247 51.28 8.67 -4.46
C SER A 247 51.36 9.36 -5.81
N ASN A 248 50.97 10.63 -5.94
CA ASN A 248 51.87 11.67 -6.48
C ASN A 248 51.28 13.10 -6.57
N SER A 249 52.13 14.02 -6.10
CA SER A 249 52.47 15.34 -6.63
C SER A 249 51.39 16.41 -6.85
N ALA A 250 51.57 17.46 -6.05
CA ALA A 250 51.14 18.82 -6.29
C ALA A 250 51.65 19.39 -7.63
N THR A 251 50.78 20.14 -8.31
CA THR A 251 51.18 21.26 -9.16
C THR A 251 50.16 22.38 -8.99
N LYS A 252 50.63 23.49 -8.44
CA LYS A 252 49.99 24.80 -8.45
C LYS A 252 50.04 25.33 -9.89
N THR A 253 48.91 25.80 -10.41
CA THR A 253 48.90 26.79 -11.48
C THR A 253 47.82 27.82 -11.20
N SER A 254 48.28 29.06 -11.17
CA SER A 254 47.58 30.33 -10.96
C SER A 254 46.92 30.87 -12.25
N LEU A 255 46.21 32.00 -12.09
CA LEU A 255 45.64 32.91 -13.11
C LEU A 255 44.23 32.51 -13.58
N SER A 256 43.24 33.41 -13.71
CA SER A 256 43.22 34.88 -13.71
C SER A 256 41.80 35.37 -13.43
N SER A 257 41.72 36.49 -12.72
CA SER A 257 40.62 37.45 -12.63
C SER A 257 40.00 37.82 -13.98
N GLY A 258 38.70 38.12 -13.96
CA GLY A 258 37.95 38.67 -15.09
C GLY A 258 36.60 39.18 -14.60
N ASP A 259 36.57 40.47 -14.29
CA ASP A 259 35.48 41.24 -13.72
C ASP A 259 34.27 41.48 -14.66
N LEU A 260 33.18 41.97 -14.03
CA LEU A 260 32.33 43.08 -14.51
C LEU A 260 31.39 42.83 -15.71
N GLN A 261 30.07 42.77 -15.44
CA GLN A 261 29.10 43.87 -15.68
C GLN A 261 27.66 43.41 -15.97
N ASN A 262 26.73 44.06 -15.27
CA ASN A 262 25.47 44.65 -15.75
C ASN A 262 24.53 43.84 -16.65
N ASN A 263 23.29 43.64 -16.21
CA ASN A 263 22.21 44.48 -16.73
C ASN A 263 20.88 44.40 -15.97
N CYS A 264 20.35 45.58 -15.68
CA CYS A 264 18.97 45.85 -15.29
C CYS A 264 18.00 45.64 -16.46
N LYS A 265 16.75 45.28 -16.14
CA LYS A 265 15.45 45.67 -16.77
C LYS A 265 14.38 44.76 -16.15
N GLY A 266 13.28 45.23 -15.54
CA GLY A 266 12.47 46.41 -15.83
C GLY A 266 11.21 45.96 -16.59
N GLY A 267 10.03 46.15 -15.99
CA GLY A 267 8.70 45.87 -16.59
C GLY A 267 7.74 45.33 -15.53
N SER A 268 7.08 46.16 -14.73
CA SER A 268 5.99 47.10 -15.02
C SER A 268 4.66 46.45 -15.41
N ARG A 269 3.64 47.01 -14.77
CA ARG A 269 2.20 46.70 -14.77
C ARG A 269 1.57 46.84 -16.17
N ASP A 270 0.48 46.10 -16.39
CA ASP A 270 -0.87 46.64 -16.60
C ASP A 270 -1.74 45.69 -17.43
N LYS A 271 -2.82 45.21 -16.80
CA LYS A 271 -4.22 45.13 -17.27
C LYS A 271 -4.98 44.04 -16.52
#